data_AF-A0A7C5CNT9-F1
#
_entry.id   AF-A0A7C5CNT9-F1
#
_cell.length_a   1.000
_cell.length_b   1.000
_cell.length_c   1.000
_cell.angle_alpha   90.00
_cell.angle_beta   90.00
_cell.angle_gamma   90.00
#
_symmetry.space_group_name_H-M   'P 1'
#
loop_
_entity.id
_entity.type
_entity.pdbx_description
1 polymer ?
#
loop_
_entity_poly.entity_id
_entity_poly.type
_entity_poly.pdbx_seq_one_letter_code
_entity_poly.pdbx_strand_id
1 'polypeptide(L)' 'LALEQPYQCAGSFKSEALGESLFASMQGDDPTALIGLPLIRLCGMLREWGLTLPQASHSGMKRK' A
#
# COMPACT_ATOMS: atom_id res chain seq x y z
N LEU A 1 -14.98 -5.50 -23.27
CA LEU A 1 -13.63 -5.13 -22.78
C LEU A 1 -13.45 -5.75 -21.40
N ALA A 2 -12.35 -6.47 -21.16
CA ALA A 2 -11.93 -6.79 -19.79
C ALA A 2 -11.24 -5.54 -19.22
N LEU A 3 -11.84 -4.91 -18.21
CA LEU A 3 -11.34 -3.65 -17.64
C LEU A 3 -10.15 -3.86 -16.70
N GLU A 4 -10.05 -5.05 -16.09
CA GLU A 4 -8.90 -5.48 -15.29
C GLU A 4 -8.69 -7.00 -15.43
N GLN A 5 -7.44 -7.47 -15.26
CA GLN A 5 -7.06 -8.89 -15.28
C GLN A 5 -6.26 -9.26 -14.01
N PRO A 6 -6.93 -9.50 -12.87
CA PRO A 6 -6.27 -9.76 -11.57
C PRO A 6 -5.91 -11.25 -11.39
N TYR A 7 -5.47 -11.93 -12.44
CA TYR A 7 -5.19 -13.38 -12.42
C TYR A 7 -4.02 -13.77 -11.52
N GLN A 8 -3.12 -12.83 -11.26
CA GLN A 8 -1.95 -13.01 -10.41
C GLN A 8 -2.11 -12.33 -9.04
N CYS A 9 -3.34 -12.03 -8.64
CA CYS A 9 -3.66 -11.40 -7.37
C CYS A 9 -4.32 -12.43 -6.45
N ALA A 10 -3.88 -12.46 -5.18
CA ALA A 10 -4.60 -13.22 -4.16
C ALA A 10 -6.03 -12.67 -4.03
N GLY A 11 -7.04 -13.54 -4.09
CA GLY A 11 -8.45 -13.12 -4.04
C GLY A 11 -8.99 -12.49 -5.33
N SER A 12 -8.22 -12.46 -6.42
CA SER A 12 -8.69 -12.00 -7.74
C SER A 12 -9.22 -10.57 -7.78
N PHE A 13 -8.65 -9.67 -6.97
CA PHE A 13 -8.89 -8.22 -7.05
C PHE A 13 -7.59 -7.44 -6.82
N LYS A 14 -7.59 -6.16 -7.20
CA LYS A 14 -6.52 -5.21 -6.83
C LYS A 14 -7.12 -4.03 -6.07
N SER A 15 -6.72 -3.87 -4.82
CA SER A 15 -7.19 -2.77 -3.96
C SER A 15 -6.79 -1.39 -4.49
N GLU A 16 -5.73 -1.31 -5.28
CA GLU A 16 -5.16 -0.10 -5.86
C GLU A 16 -5.73 0.25 -7.24
N ALA A 17 -6.71 -0.52 -7.74
CA ALA A 17 -7.31 -0.34 -9.05
C ALA A 17 -8.83 -0.59 -8.99
N LEU A 18 -9.42 -1.26 -9.99
CA LEU A 18 -10.87 -1.44 -10.07
C LEU A 18 -11.43 -2.32 -8.95
N GLY A 19 -10.59 -3.13 -8.30
CA GLY A 19 -10.98 -3.95 -7.16
C GLY A 19 -11.53 -3.15 -5.97
N GLU A 20 -11.16 -1.87 -5.78
CA GLU A 20 -11.73 -1.03 -4.72
C GLU A 20 -13.27 -0.90 -4.86
N SER A 21 -13.79 -0.86 -6.09
CA SER A 21 -15.23 -0.72 -6.36
C SER A 21 -16.07 -1.92 -5.88
N LEU A 22 -15.42 -3.03 -5.53
CA LEU A 22 -16.07 -4.24 -5.02
C LEU A 22 -16.38 -4.16 -3.53
N PHE A 23 -15.83 -3.19 -2.80
CA PHE A 23 -15.90 -3.13 -1.34
C PHE A 23 -16.62 -1.87 -0.86
N ALA A 24 -17.45 -2.02 0.18
CA ALA A 24 -18.11 -0.88 0.82
C ALA A 24 -17.17 -0.14 1.80
N SER A 25 -16.19 -0.84 2.36
CA SER A 25 -15.18 -0.26 3.25
C SER A 25 -13.98 -1.21 3.41
N MET A 26 -12.84 -0.65 3.83
CA MET A 26 -11.66 -1.38 4.25
C MET A 26 -11.24 -0.86 5.64
N GLN A 27 -10.81 -1.74 6.55
CA GLN A 27 -10.35 -1.36 7.88
C GLN A 27 -8.96 -1.93 8.14
N GLY A 28 -8.09 -1.11 8.72
CA GLY A 28 -6.74 -1.48 9.12
C GLY A 28 -5.86 -0.24 9.28
N ASP A 29 -4.80 -0.37 10.06
CA ASP A 29 -3.91 0.75 10.38
C ASP A 29 -2.80 0.96 9.35
N ASP A 30 -2.70 0.06 8.37
CA ASP A 30 -1.69 0.08 7.32
C ASP A 30 -2.27 -0.36 5.96
N PRO A 31 -2.54 0.58 5.03
CA PRO A 31 -3.10 0.24 3.73
C PRO A 31 -2.15 -0.62 2.87
N THR A 32 -0.83 -0.56 3.11
CA THR A 32 0.15 -1.35 2.35
C THR A 32 0.12 -2.82 2.73
N ALA A 33 -0.46 -3.15 3.90
CA ALA A 33 -0.73 -4.53 4.30
C ALA A 33 -1.65 -5.26 3.31
N LEU A 34 -2.66 -4.55 2.77
CA LEU A 34 -3.61 -5.14 1.83
C LEU A 34 -2.97 -5.49 0.48
N ILE A 35 -1.98 -4.70 0.06
CA ILE A 35 -1.18 -4.94 -1.15
C ILE A 35 -0.23 -6.14 -0.95
N GLY A 36 0.19 -6.39 0.30
CA GLY A 36 0.94 -7.59 0.67
C GLY A 36 2.11 -7.38 1.63
N LEU A 37 2.41 -6.13 2.04
CA LEU A 37 3.50 -5.85 2.98
C LEU A 37 3.15 -4.67 3.89
N PRO A 38 2.98 -4.87 5.21
CA PRO A 38 2.65 -3.79 6.14
C PRO A 38 3.87 -2.90 6.40
N LEU A 39 4.08 -1.88 5.58
CA LEU A 39 5.24 -0.99 5.65
C LEU A 39 5.33 -0.19 6.95
N ILE A 40 4.22 0.22 7.56
CA ILE A 40 4.25 0.95 8.84
C ILE A 40 4.88 0.06 9.92
N ARG A 41 4.41 -1.19 10.02
CA ARG A 41 4.96 -2.18 10.94
C ARG A 41 6.40 -2.54 10.59
N LEU A 42 6.67 -2.81 9.32
CA LEU A 42 8.02 -3.12 8.84
C LEU A 42 9.02 -2.01 9.17
N CYS A 43 8.65 -0.76 8.91
CA CYS A 43 9.48 0.38 9.24
C CYS A 43 9.73 0.50 10.76
N GLY A 44 8.75 0.13 11.59
CA GLY A 44 8.95 0.00 13.04
C GLY A 44 10.05 -1.00 13.38
N MET A 45 9.92 -2.23 12.89
CA MET A 45 10.90 -3.31 13.12
C MET A 45 12.30 -2.95 12.61
N LEU A 46 12.40 -2.34 11.42
CA LEU A 46 13.70 -1.95 10.86
C LEU A 46 14.38 -0.86 11.69
N ARG A 47 13.63 0.09 12.25
CA ARG A 47 14.18 1.10 13.17
C ARG A 47 14.67 0.49 14.47
N GLU A 48 13.98 -0.52 15.01
CA GLU A 48 14.44 -1.28 16.18
C GLU A 48 15.79 -1.97 15.93
N TRP A 49 16.08 -2.32 14.67
CA TRP A 49 17.36 -2.90 14.25
C TRP A 49 18.42 -1.83 13.91
N GLY A 50 18.15 -0.55 14.19
CA GLY A 50 19.08 0.55 13.95
C GLY A 50 19.22 0.93 12.47
N LEU A 51 18.29 0.50 11.60
CA LEU A 51 18.33 0.83 10.19
C LEU A 51 17.68 2.19 9.93
N THR A 52 18.40 3.06 9.22
CA THR A 52 17.88 4.33 8.71
C THR A 52 17.03 4.07 7.47
N LEU A 53 15.79 4.53 7.49
CA LEU A 53 14.86 4.38 6.37
C LEU A 53 14.89 5.62 5.48
N PRO A 54 14.66 5.47 4.16
CA PRO A 54 14.53 6.60 3.25
C PRO A 54 13.43 7.54 3.76
N GLN A 55 13.76 8.82 3.90
CA GLN A 55 12.71 9.84 4.03
C GLN A 55 12.05 10.01 2.66
N ALA A 56 10.74 10.21 2.64
CA ALA A 56 10.05 10.53 1.40
C ALA A 56 10.67 11.80 0.80
N SER A 57 11.50 11.64 -0.22
CA SER A 57 12.09 12.74 -0.97
C SER A 57 10.98 13.40 -1.78
N HIS A 58 10.24 14.30 -1.15
CA HIS A 58 9.35 15.20 -1.87
C HIS A 58 10.22 16.20 -2.63
N SER A 59 10.75 15.79 -3.78
CA SER A 59 11.14 16.73 -4.81
C SER A 59 9.85 17.39 -5.32
N GLY A 60 9.50 18.56 -4.76
CA GLY A 60 8.61 19.50 -5.46
C GLY A 60 7.22 19.81 -4.88
N MET A 61 6.90 19.60 -3.60
CA MET A 61 5.67 20.19 -3.02
C MET A 61 6.00 21.53 -2.35
N LYS A 62 6.09 22.61 -3.14
CA LYS A 62 6.02 23.97 -2.56
C LYS A 62 4.64 24.12 -1.94
N ARG A 63 4.57 24.22 -0.61
CA ARG A 63 3.37 24.73 0.07
C ARG A 63 3.09 26.12 -0.51
N LYS A 64 1.91 26.30 -1.12
CA LYS A 64 1.36 27.63 -1.37
C LYS A 64 0.98 28.27 -0.05
#